data_AF-A0AAV3HT16-F1
#
_entry.id   AF-A0AAV3HT16-F1
#
_cell.length_a   1.000
_cell.length_b   1.000
_cell.length_c   1.000
_cell.angle_alpha   90.00
_cell.angle_beta   90.00
_cell.angle_gamma   90.00
#
_symmetry.space_group_name_H-M   'P 1'
#
loop_
_entity.id
_entity.type
_entity.pdbx_description
1 polymer ?
#
loop_
_entity_poly.entity_id
_entity_poly.type
_entity_poly.pdbx_seq_one_letter_code
_entity_poly.pdbx_strand_id
1 'polypeptide(L)'
;MATSFRYGHGGSYKSACAVWFDLLPALREGRICITNIHGMQPLEVIEQRLGEKFPDSARLIRISSRNPEGFELWKYFFCWAPIGAFILIDECQQIYSTNAGFKMANIHKRPFTD
;
A
#
# COMPACT_ATOMS: atom_id res chain seq x y z
N MET A 1 8.37 10.17 12.00
CA MET A 1 7.55 9.34 11.09
C MET A 1 6.26 10.10 10.86
N ALA A 2 5.95 10.47 9.63
CA ALA A 2 4.70 11.15 9.30
C ALA A 2 3.75 10.12 8.67
N THR A 3 2.52 10.05 9.19
CA THR A 3 1.44 9.21 8.65
C THR A 3 0.32 10.13 8.20
N SER A 4 -0.16 9.92 6.97
CA SER A 4 -1.29 10.66 6.41
C SER A 4 -2.42 9.69 6.05
N PHE A 5 -3.66 10.15 6.23
CA PHE A 5 -4.84 9.39 5.84
C PHE A 5 -5.62 10.19 4.80
N ARG A 6 -5.92 9.53 3.67
CA ARG A 6 -6.83 10.05 2.64
C ARG A 6 -8.12 9.24 2.71
N TYR A 7 -9.21 9.86 3.16
CA TYR A 7 -10.50 9.21 3.31
C TYR A 7 -11.54 9.84 2.38
N GLY A 8 -12.56 9.05 2.02
CA GLY A 8 -13.60 9.48 1.10
C GLY A 8 -14.35 8.29 0.49
N HIS A 9 -15.45 8.59 -0.19
CA HIS A 9 -16.29 7.55 -0.82
C HIS A 9 -15.56 6.83 -1.97
N GLY A 10 -16.12 5.74 -2.46
CA GLY A 10 -15.67 5.14 -3.71
C GLY A 10 -15.75 6.17 -4.85
N GLY A 11 -14.69 6.27 -5.67
CA GLY A 11 -14.64 7.24 -6.78
C GLY A 11 -14.16 8.65 -6.41
N SER A 12 -13.84 8.95 -5.14
CA SER A 12 -13.30 10.26 -4.73
C SER A 12 -11.82 10.48 -5.07
N TYR A 13 -11.25 9.68 -5.99
CA TYR A 13 -9.85 9.71 -6.42
C TYR A 13 -8.78 9.56 -5.32
N LYS A 14 -9.15 9.11 -4.11
CA LYS A 14 -8.24 8.97 -2.96
C LYS A 14 -6.96 8.18 -3.27
N SER A 15 -7.10 7.00 -3.88
CA SER A 15 -5.97 6.13 -4.22
C SER A 15 -5.11 6.73 -5.35
N ALA A 16 -5.74 7.39 -6.33
CA ALA A 16 -5.03 8.08 -7.41
C ALA A 16 -4.22 9.28 -6.88
N CYS A 17 -4.80 10.07 -5.98
CA CYS A 17 -4.08 11.16 -5.31
C CYS A 17 -2.92 10.65 -4.47
N ALA A 18 -3.10 9.54 -3.73
CA ALA A 18 -2.02 8.94 -2.96
C ALA A 18 -0.86 8.47 -3.85
N VAL A 19 -1.18 7.89 -5.00
CA VAL A 19 -0.16 7.49 -5.98
C VAL A 19 0.57 8.72 -6.53
N TRP A 20 -0.19 9.73 -6.97
CA TRP A 20 0.37 10.88 -7.66
C TRP A 20 1.20 11.79 -6.76
N PHE A 21 0.71 12.08 -5.56
CA PHE A 21 1.31 13.07 -4.66
C PHE A 21 2.24 12.48 -3.61
N ASP A 22 2.14 11.18 -3.30
CA ASP A 22 2.95 10.57 -2.25
C ASP A 22 3.86 9.46 -2.79
N LEU A 23 3.32 8.49 -3.53
CA LEU A 23 4.09 7.34 -4.02
C LEU A 23 5.07 7.71 -5.15
N LEU A 24 4.62 8.46 -6.16
CA LEU A 24 5.49 8.86 -7.28
C LEU A 24 6.68 9.72 -6.81
N PRO A 25 6.51 10.74 -5.95
CA PRO A 25 7.65 11.45 -5.36
C PRO A 25 8.61 10.52 -4.60
N ALA A 26 8.09 9.57 -3.81
CA ALA A 26 8.95 8.61 -3.10
C ALA A 26 9.76 7.72 -4.06
N LEU A 27 9.19 7.32 -5.21
CA LEU A 27 9.92 6.62 -6.27
C LEU A 27 11.01 7.51 -6.89
N ARG A 28 10.71 8.79 -7.15
CA ARG A 28 11.68 9.77 -7.67
C ARG A 28 12.84 10.03 -6.71
N GLU A 29 12.62 9.89 -5.41
CA GLU A 29 13.65 9.93 -4.37
C GLU A 29 14.48 8.62 -4.29
N GLY A 30 14.15 7.61 -5.09
CA GLY A 30 14.88 6.34 -5.10
C GLY A 30 14.49 5.39 -3.97
N ARG A 31 13.32 5.58 -3.35
CA ARG A 31 12.87 4.77 -2.21
C ARG A 31 12.24 3.45 -2.65
N ILE A 32 12.27 2.47 -1.75
CA ILE A 32 11.48 1.25 -1.87
C ILE A 32 10.04 1.60 -1.49
N CYS A 33 9.12 1.51 -2.45
CA CYS A 33 7.70 1.76 -2.27
C CYS A 33 6.93 0.43 -2.22
N ILE A 34 6.16 0.21 -1.16
CA ILE A 34 5.38 -1.01 -0.94
C ILE A 34 3.90 -0.65 -0.91
N THR A 35 3.08 -1.29 -1.76
CA THR A 35 1.65 -0.99 -1.84
C THR A 35 0.77 -2.20 -2.17
N ASN A 36 -0.50 -2.16 -1.75
CA ASN A 36 -1.54 -3.13 -2.15
C ASN A 36 -2.50 -2.60 -3.22
N ILE A 37 -2.30 -1.36 -3.72
CA ILE A 37 -3.18 -0.76 -4.72
C ILE A 37 -3.40 -1.71 -5.90
N HIS A 38 -4.67 -1.95 -6.20
CA HIS A 38 -5.06 -2.77 -7.34
C HIS A 38 -4.86 -2.01 -8.66
N GLY A 39 -4.29 -2.71 -9.65
CA GLY A 39 -4.03 -2.12 -10.97
C GLY A 39 -2.72 -1.33 -11.08
N MET A 40 -1.93 -1.24 -10.00
CA MET A 40 -0.58 -0.66 -10.06
C MET A 40 0.25 -1.40 -11.12
N GLN A 41 0.84 -0.64 -12.04
CA GLN A 41 1.65 -1.17 -13.13
C GLN A 41 3.08 -1.46 -12.65
N PRO A 42 3.84 -2.30 -13.37
CA PRO A 42 5.28 -2.44 -13.15
C PRO A 42 6.02 -1.10 -13.29
N LEU A 43 7.17 -0.99 -12.62
CA LEU A 43 7.95 0.26 -12.55
C LEU A 43 8.34 0.74 -13.96
N GLU A 44 8.73 -0.18 -14.83
CA GLU A 44 9.19 0.08 -16.19
C GLU A 44 8.06 0.67 -17.07
N VAL A 45 6.83 0.20 -16.86
CA VAL A 45 5.63 0.71 -17.56
C VAL A 45 5.29 2.11 -17.07
N ILE A 46 5.49 2.39 -15.79
CA ILE A 46 5.27 3.72 -15.20
C ILE A 46 6.29 4.70 -15.78
N GLU A 47 7.57 4.34 -15.79
CA GLU A 47 8.65 5.14 -16.41
C GLU A 47 8.34 5.49 -17.86
N GLN A 48 7.94 4.48 -18.66
CA GLN A 48 7.56 4.68 -20.06
C GLN A 48 6.40 5.66 -20.21
N ARG A 49 5.36 5.55 -19.37
CA ARG A 49 4.17 6.42 -19.44
C ARG A 49 4.43 7.85 -18.98
N LEU A 50 5.32 8.02 -18.00
CA LEU A 50 5.70 9.33 -17.48
C LEU A 50 6.79 10.00 -18.32
N GLY A 51 7.52 9.25 -19.15
CA GLY A 51 8.66 9.76 -19.90
C GLY A 51 9.84 10.13 -18.98
N GLU A 52 9.94 9.51 -17.81
CA GLU A 52 10.98 9.73 -16.82
C GLU A 52 11.63 8.40 -16.41
N LYS A 53 12.87 8.46 -15.93
CA LYS A 53 13.57 7.30 -15.35
C LYS A 53 13.75 7.53 -13.86
N PHE A 54 13.35 6.56 -13.04
CA PHE A 54 13.57 6.61 -11.61
C PHE A 54 15.03 6.24 -11.28
N PRO A 55 15.54 6.60 -10.08
CA PRO A 55 16.86 6.16 -9.64
C PRO A 55 16.97 4.64 -9.60
N ASP A 56 18.16 4.09 -9.85
CA ASP A 56 18.39 2.62 -9.83
C ASP A 56 18.16 1.98 -8.45
N SER A 57 18.04 2.78 -7.39
CA SER A 57 17.65 2.33 -6.04
C SER A 57 16.13 2.20 -5.85
N ALA A 58 15.32 2.83 -6.71
CA ALA A 58 13.86 2.80 -6.60
C ALA A 58 13.34 1.37 -6.82
N ARG A 59 12.42 0.93 -5.97
CA ARG A 59 11.75 -0.37 -6.12
C ARG A 59 10.27 -0.20 -5.85
N LEU A 60 9.44 -0.85 -6.65
CA LEU A 60 8.00 -0.92 -6.43
C LEU A 60 7.61 -2.36 -6.12
N ILE A 61 7.13 -2.60 -4.89
CA ILE A 61 6.71 -3.92 -4.42
C ILE A 61 5.21 -3.90 -4.23
N ARG A 62 4.51 -4.75 -4.99
CA ARG A 62 3.06 -4.90 -4.86
C ARG A 62 2.71 -6.19 -4.12
N ILE A 63 2.11 -6.07 -2.93
CA ILE A 63 1.63 -7.22 -2.16
C ILE A 63 0.10 -7.19 -2.13
N SER A 64 -0.53 -8.23 -2.65
CA SER A 64 -2.00 -8.33 -2.65
C SER A 64 -2.53 -8.42 -1.21
N SER A 65 -3.53 -7.63 -0.85
CA SER A 65 -4.26 -7.79 0.42
C SER A 65 -5.51 -8.67 0.30
N ARG A 66 -5.72 -9.35 -0.85
CA ARG A 66 -6.87 -10.23 -1.10
C ARG A 66 -6.61 -11.71 -0.84
N ASN A 67 -5.37 -12.10 -0.60
CA ASN A 67 -5.01 -13.46 -0.21
C ASN A 67 -4.60 -13.49 1.27
N PRO A 68 -4.76 -14.63 1.97
CA PRO A 68 -4.44 -14.73 3.39
C PRO A 68 -2.98 -14.36 3.71
N GLU A 69 -2.03 -14.78 2.86
CA GLU A 69 -0.60 -14.58 3.10
C GLU A 69 -0.22 -13.10 3.02
N GLY A 70 -0.68 -12.41 1.97
CA GLY A 70 -0.42 -10.98 1.79
C GLY A 70 -1.18 -10.15 2.80
N PHE A 71 -2.39 -10.57 3.20
CA PHE A 71 -3.13 -9.92 4.28
C PHE A 71 -2.36 -9.98 5.62
N GLU A 72 -1.75 -11.11 5.95
CA GLU A 72 -0.88 -11.24 7.13
C GLU A 72 0.40 -10.40 7.02
N LEU A 73 1.04 -10.34 5.83
CA LEU A 73 2.18 -9.46 5.61
C LEU A 73 1.82 -7.99 5.88
N TRP A 74 0.65 -7.55 5.43
CA TRP A 74 0.19 -6.18 5.65
C TRP A 74 -0.02 -5.84 7.11
N LYS A 75 -0.59 -6.74 7.93
CA LYS A 75 -0.77 -6.51 9.38
C LYS A 75 0.54 -6.19 10.10
N TYR A 76 1.62 -6.83 9.68
CA TYR A 76 2.92 -6.77 10.33
C TYR A 76 3.99 -6.10 9.47
N PHE A 77 3.60 -5.19 8.57
CA PHE A 77 4.55 -4.52 7.66
C PHE A 77 5.73 -3.90 8.42
N PHE A 78 5.49 -3.38 9.62
CA PHE A 78 6.50 -2.75 10.47
C PHE A 78 7.56 -3.73 11.02
N CYS A 79 7.32 -5.05 10.95
CA CYS A 79 8.27 -6.07 11.39
C CYS A 79 9.25 -6.50 10.30
N TRP A 80 8.92 -6.30 9.02
CA TRP A 80 9.69 -6.84 7.90
C TRP A 80 10.01 -5.84 6.78
N ALA A 81 9.26 -4.74 6.67
CA ALA A 81 9.52 -3.75 5.64
C ALA A 81 10.92 -3.13 5.84
N PRO A 82 11.69 -2.90 4.77
CA PRO A 82 13.00 -2.26 4.87
C PRO A 82 12.92 -0.89 5.54
N ILE A 83 13.93 -0.57 6.35
CA ILE A 83 14.04 0.76 6.97
C ILE A 83 14.08 1.82 5.86
N GLY A 84 13.27 2.87 6.02
CA GLY A 84 13.17 3.95 5.03
C GLY A 84 12.23 3.68 3.86
N ALA A 85 11.63 2.48 3.78
CA ALA A 85 10.60 2.19 2.77
C ALA A 85 9.40 3.16 2.90
N PHE A 86 8.79 3.48 1.76
CA PHE A 86 7.53 4.21 1.69
C PHE A 86 6.38 3.19 1.61
N ILE A 87 5.43 3.29 2.53
CA ILE A 87 4.32 2.34 2.68
C ILE A 87 3.02 3.03 2.30
N LEU A 88 2.30 2.48 1.31
CA LEU A 88 0.98 2.97 0.89
C LEU A 88 -0.05 1.84 0.94
N ILE A 89 -0.92 1.91 1.94
CA ILE A 89 -1.98 0.91 2.18
C ILE A 89 -3.33 1.47 1.73
N ASP A 90 -3.84 0.94 0.63
CA ASP A 90 -5.20 1.17 0.15
C ASP A 90 -6.20 0.38 0.98
N GLU A 91 -7.38 0.96 1.21
CA GLU A 91 -8.47 0.35 1.97
C GLU A 91 -7.99 -0.22 3.33
N CYS A 92 -7.13 0.53 4.05
CA CYS A 92 -6.50 0.11 5.30
C CYS A 92 -7.50 -0.33 6.39
N GLN A 93 -8.74 0.18 6.35
CA GLN A 93 -9.81 -0.25 7.23
C GLN A 93 -10.19 -1.72 7.02
N GLN A 94 -9.98 -2.30 5.85
CA GLN A 94 -10.20 -3.74 5.63
C GLN A 94 -9.15 -4.61 6.34
N ILE A 95 -7.96 -4.05 6.59
CA ILE A 95 -6.86 -4.76 7.24
C ILE A 95 -6.93 -4.63 8.76
N TYR A 96 -7.22 -3.43 9.26
CA TYR A 96 -7.10 -3.10 10.69
C TYR A 96 -8.41 -2.87 11.43
N SER A 97 -9.55 -2.72 10.74
CA SER A 97 -10.83 -2.54 11.42
C SER A 97 -11.36 -3.87 11.95
N THR A 98 -11.91 -3.83 13.16
CA THR A 98 -12.70 -4.94 13.72
C THR A 98 -14.07 -5.07 13.03
N ASN A 99 -14.47 -4.08 12.23
CA ASN A 99 -15.74 -4.03 11.49
C ASN A 99 -15.48 -4.01 9.98
N ALA A 100 -14.90 -5.07 9.43
CA ALA A 100 -14.62 -5.21 7.99
C ALA A 100 -15.89 -5.50 7.15
N GLY A 101 -16.91 -4.64 7.30
CA GLY A 101 -18.20 -4.72 6.61
C GLY A 101 -19.24 -5.60 7.31
N PHE A 102 -20.35 -5.88 6.61
CA PHE A 102 -21.51 -6.63 7.14
C PHE A 102 -21.26 -8.14 7.31
N LYS A 103 -20.22 -8.69 6.69
CA LYS A 103 -19.89 -10.12 6.76
C LYS A 103 -18.85 -10.36 7.85
N MET A 104 -19.27 -11.05 8.91
CA MET A 104 -18.39 -11.43 10.03
C MET A 104 -17.16 -12.24 9.61
N ALA A 105 -17.21 -12.94 8.47
CA ALA A 105 -16.08 -13.67 7.89
C ALA A 105 -14.86 -12.80 7.54
N ASN A 106 -15.04 -11.48 7.42
CA ASN A 106 -13.96 -10.53 7.11
C ASN A 106 -13.25 -10.00 8.36
N ILE A 107 -13.71 -10.36 9.57
CA ILE A 107 -13.08 -9.93 10.82
C ILE A 107 -11.88 -10.82 11.09
N HIS A 108 -10.71 -10.35 10.70
CA HIS A 108 -9.45 -11.07 10.86
C HIS A 108 -8.73 -10.69 12.16
N LYS A 109 -9.39 -10.85 13.31
CA LYS A 109 -8.72 -10.80 14.62
C LYS A 109 -7.68 -11.93 14.67
N ARG A 110 -6.42 -11.61 14.94
CA ARG A 110 -5.58 -12.53 15.73
C ARG A 110 -5.60 -11.97 17.15
N PRO A 111 -6.26 -12.64 18.09
CA PRO A 111 -6.14 -12.27 19.48
C PRO A 111 -4.66 -12.32 19.88
N PHE A 112 -4.29 -11.63 20.95
CA PHE A 112 -3.45 -12.30 21.93
C PHE A 112 -4.16 -13.61 22.25
N THR A 113 -3.86 -14.65 21.48
CA THR A 113 -4.22 -16.01 21.84
C THR A 113 -3.33 -16.33 23.02
N ASP A 114 -3.92 -16.91 24.06
CA ASP A 114 -3.16 -17.64 25.06
C ASP A 114 -2.13 -18.58 24.40
#